data_AF-A0A0L0FKH2-F1
#
_entry.id   AF-A0A0L0FKH2-F1
#
_cell.length_a   1.000
_cell.length_b   1.000
_cell.length_c   1.000
_cell.angle_alpha   90.00
_cell.angle_beta   90.00
_cell.angle_gamma   90.00
#
_symmetry.space_group_name_H-M   'P 1'
#
loop_
_entity.id
_entity.type
_entity.pdbx_description
1 polymer ?
#
loop_
_entity_poly.entity_id
_entity_poly.type
_entity_poly.pdbx_seq_one_letter_code
_entity_poly.pdbx_strand_id
1 'polypeptide(L)'
;FTPGQVLNLTSTDIDRLLNFFPSFHELWSLPIQIVVGTVLLYQQLGVATFAALILAVLLAPANRLIAVRIGRLSENLMQKKDVRVALTSAALHNAYFIKLKTLGRSMVNRIRVVRSQELRYLTQRKYLDALCVYFWASTPVVMSLVTFAVYVRLGGQLDSAQSHKHFGSMLAHPYAHMQSAV
;
A
#
# COMPACT_ATOMS: atom_id res chain seq x y z
N PHE A 1 -11.95 -37.45 12.66
CA PHE A 1 -11.98 -36.00 12.92
C PHE A 1 -12.88 -35.74 14.11
N THR A 2 -12.43 -34.98 15.11
CA THR A 2 -13.32 -34.52 16.17
C THR A 2 -14.23 -33.39 15.62
N PRO A 3 -15.44 -33.18 16.16
CA PRO A 3 -16.33 -32.10 15.70
C PRO A 3 -15.66 -30.72 15.69
N GLY A 4 -14.76 -30.46 16.66
CA GLY A 4 -13.98 -29.22 16.73
C GLY A 4 -12.92 -29.09 15.62
N GLN A 5 -12.34 -30.19 15.13
CA GLN A 5 -11.43 -30.15 13.97
C GLN A 5 -12.17 -29.83 12.68
N VAL A 6 -13.37 -30.40 12.51
CA VAL A 6 -14.23 -30.10 11.34
C VAL A 6 -14.64 -28.63 11.37
N LEU A 7 -15.10 -28.13 12.52
CA LEU A 7 -15.50 -26.72 12.66
C LEU A 7 -14.33 -25.76 12.38
N ASN A 8 -13.12 -26.07 12.85
CA ASN A 8 -11.94 -25.25 12.59
C ASN A 8 -11.53 -25.24 11.11
N LEU A 9 -11.60 -26.40 10.44
CA LEU A 9 -11.36 -26.50 9.00
C LEU A 9 -12.39 -25.68 8.21
N THR A 10 -13.68 -25.89 8.51
CA THR A 10 -14.76 -25.14 7.85
C THR A 10 -14.64 -23.63 8.10
N SER A 11 -14.31 -23.19 9.31
CA SER A 11 -14.08 -21.76 9.61
C SER A 11 -12.91 -21.20 8.78
N THR A 12 -11.81 -21.94 8.70
CA THR A 12 -10.62 -21.51 7.93
C THR A 12 -10.92 -21.43 6.43
N ASP A 13 -11.70 -22.37 5.90
CA ASP A 13 -12.07 -22.39 4.48
C ASP A 13 -13.08 -21.28 4.15
N ILE A 14 -14.03 -20.99 5.04
CA ILE A 14 -14.91 -19.83 4.94
C ILE A 14 -14.09 -18.54 4.93
N ASP A 15 -13.14 -18.37 5.85
CA ASP A 15 -12.27 -17.18 5.88
C ASP A 15 -11.50 -17.01 4.57
N ARG A 16 -10.99 -18.10 3.99
CA ARG A 16 -10.29 -18.05 2.68
C ARG A 16 -11.22 -17.64 1.55
N LEU A 17 -12.43 -18.19 1.49
CA LEU A 17 -13.42 -17.82 0.48
C LEU A 17 -13.86 -16.36 0.63
N LEU A 18 -14.10 -15.90 1.85
CA LEU A 18 -14.45 -14.51 2.13
C LEU A 18 -13.34 -13.53 1.72
N ASN A 19 -12.07 -13.91 1.88
CA ASN A 19 -10.93 -13.09 1.40
C ASN A 19 -10.69 -13.21 -0.12
N PHE A 20 -11.18 -14.26 -0.77
CA PHE A 20 -11.01 -14.47 -2.21
C PHE A 20 -11.81 -13.47 -3.04
N PHE A 21 -13.09 -13.22 -2.70
CA PHE A 21 -13.94 -12.33 -3.49
C PHE A 21 -13.41 -10.89 -3.58
N PRO A 22 -12.99 -10.23 -2.47
CA PRO A 22 -12.36 -8.91 -2.52
C PRO A 22 -11.06 -8.92 -3.34
N SER A 23 -10.22 -9.94 -3.15
CA SER A 23 -8.94 -10.06 -3.87
C SER A 23 -9.15 -10.20 -5.37
N PHE A 24 -10.13 -11.01 -5.78
CA PHE A 24 -10.50 -11.18 -7.17
C PHE A 24 -11.05 -9.89 -7.76
N HIS A 25 -11.90 -9.17 -7.01
CA HIS A 25 -12.43 -7.88 -7.43
C HIS A 25 -11.33 -6.84 -7.65
N GLU A 26 -10.36 -6.73 -6.74
CA GLU A 26 -9.21 -5.85 -6.92
C GLU A 26 -8.39 -6.20 -8.16
N LEU A 27 -8.20 -7.51 -8.44
CA LEU A 27 -7.34 -7.97 -9.53
C LEU A 27 -7.80 -7.49 -10.91
N TRP A 28 -9.12 -7.49 -11.19
CA TRP A 28 -9.65 -6.99 -12.47
C TRP A 28 -10.02 -5.49 -12.44
N SER A 29 -10.28 -4.91 -11.26
CA SER A 29 -10.53 -3.48 -11.09
C SER A 29 -9.28 -2.62 -11.34
N LEU A 30 -8.12 -3.06 -10.85
CA LEU A 30 -6.85 -2.31 -10.96
C LEU A 30 -6.45 -1.97 -12.41
N PRO A 31 -6.46 -2.91 -13.38
CA PRO A 31 -6.16 -2.60 -14.79
C PRO A 31 -7.10 -1.56 -15.38
N ILE A 32 -8.41 -1.68 -15.13
CA ILE A 32 -9.42 -0.74 -15.63
C ILE A 32 -9.16 0.65 -15.04
N GLN A 33 -8.88 0.72 -13.75
CA GLN A 33 -8.58 1.98 -13.06
C GLN A 33 -7.33 2.67 -13.62
N ILE A 34 -6.27 1.90 -13.95
CA ILE A 34 -5.06 2.43 -14.59
C ILE A 34 -5.36 2.98 -15.99
N VAL A 35 -6.13 2.25 -16.80
CA VAL A 35 -6.47 2.69 -18.17
C VAL A 35 -7.30 3.97 -18.13
N VAL A 36 -8.40 3.98 -17.35
CA VAL A 36 -9.29 5.14 -17.24
C VAL A 36 -8.56 6.34 -16.65
N GLY A 37 -7.75 6.13 -15.60
CA GLY A 37 -6.94 7.19 -14.99
C GLY A 37 -5.91 7.79 -15.95
N THR A 38 -5.26 6.94 -16.76
CA THR A 38 -4.29 7.41 -17.77
C THR A 38 -4.96 8.23 -18.87
N VAL A 39 -6.13 7.80 -19.36
CA VAL A 39 -6.90 8.52 -20.39
C VAL A 39 -7.37 9.88 -19.88
N LEU A 40 -7.93 9.94 -18.67
CA LEU A 40 -8.38 11.20 -18.05
C LEU A 40 -7.21 12.16 -17.79
N LEU A 41 -6.09 11.66 -17.26
CA LEU A 41 -4.89 12.49 -17.04
C LEU A 41 -4.34 13.03 -18.36
N TYR A 42 -4.34 12.23 -19.43
CA TYR A 42 -3.90 12.68 -20.75
C TYR A 42 -4.78 13.80 -21.30
N GLN A 43 -6.09 13.68 -21.14
CA GLN A 43 -7.05 14.71 -21.57
C GLN A 43 -6.92 16.02 -20.78
N GLN A 44 -6.61 15.96 -19.48
CA GLN A 44 -6.53 17.16 -18.63
C GLN A 44 -5.17 17.87 -18.65
N LEU A 45 -4.06 17.12 -18.75
CA LEU A 45 -2.71 17.65 -18.46
C LEU A 45 -1.72 17.53 -19.64
N GLY A 46 -2.10 16.87 -20.74
CA GLY A 46 -1.22 16.72 -21.90
C GLY A 46 0.15 16.15 -21.53
N VAL A 47 1.24 16.86 -21.85
CA VAL A 47 2.64 16.42 -21.63
C VAL A 47 2.98 16.14 -20.15
N ALA A 48 2.22 16.69 -19.19
CA ALA A 48 2.45 16.42 -17.77
C ALA A 48 2.14 14.96 -17.36
N THR A 49 1.45 14.19 -18.21
CA THR A 49 1.29 12.73 -18.02
C THR A 49 2.62 11.98 -17.98
N PHE A 50 3.63 12.42 -18.74
CA PHE A 50 4.95 11.78 -18.71
C PHE A 50 5.63 11.94 -17.35
N ALA A 51 5.43 13.06 -16.65
CA ALA A 51 5.95 13.25 -15.30
C ALA A 51 5.30 12.27 -14.30
N ALA A 52 3.99 12.06 -14.40
CA ALA A 52 3.27 11.07 -13.60
C ALA A 52 3.71 9.64 -13.91
N LEU A 53 3.94 9.32 -15.18
CA LEU A 53 4.41 8.01 -15.63
C LEU A 53 5.83 7.72 -15.10
N ILE A 54 6.74 8.69 -15.19
CA ILE A 54 8.10 8.57 -14.64
C ILE A 54 8.05 8.36 -13.13
N LEU A 55 7.20 9.12 -12.42
CA LEU A 55 7.04 8.95 -10.99
C LEU A 55 6.51 7.55 -10.65
N ALA A 56 5.50 7.05 -11.37
CA ALA A 56 4.97 5.70 -11.17
C ALA A 56 6.02 4.60 -11.41
N VAL A 57 6.81 4.74 -12.48
CA VAL A 57 7.92 3.81 -12.81
C VAL A 57 9.01 3.85 -11.74
N LEU A 58 9.27 4.99 -11.10
CA LEU A 58 10.23 5.11 -9.99
C LEU A 58 9.66 4.58 -8.65
N LEU A 59 8.36 4.75 -8.39
CA LEU A 59 7.72 4.24 -7.17
C LEU A 59 7.61 2.71 -7.16
N ALA A 60 7.41 2.07 -8.32
CA ALA A 60 7.29 0.62 -8.43
C ALA A 60 8.50 -0.15 -7.84
N PRO A 61 9.77 0.12 -8.23
CA PRO A 61 10.94 -0.54 -7.63
C PRO A 61 11.15 -0.12 -6.17
N ALA A 62 10.85 1.12 -5.79
CA ALA A 62 10.95 1.56 -4.40
C ALA A 62 10.00 0.74 -3.49
N ASN A 63 8.75 0.58 -3.89
CA ASN A 63 7.77 -0.26 -3.19
C ASN A 63 8.21 -1.72 -3.13
N ARG A 64 8.78 -2.26 -4.21
CA ARG A 64 9.33 -3.63 -4.23
C ARG A 64 10.48 -3.81 -3.24
N LEU A 65 11.41 -2.87 -3.16
CA LEU A 65 12.54 -2.92 -2.22
C LEU A 65 12.04 -2.88 -0.77
N ILE A 66 11.09 -2.01 -0.46
CA ILE A 66 10.46 -1.92 0.86
C ILE A 66 9.76 -3.24 1.20
N ALA A 67 8.97 -3.79 0.28
CA ALA A 67 8.26 -5.06 0.47
C ALA A 67 9.22 -6.22 0.75
N VAL A 68 10.31 -6.34 -0.01
CA VAL A 68 11.36 -7.36 0.23
C VAL A 68 11.99 -7.17 1.61
N ARG A 69 12.25 -5.93 2.02
CA ARG A 69 12.84 -5.64 3.34
C ARG A 69 11.87 -5.98 4.48
N ILE A 70 10.59 -5.65 4.34
CA ILE A 70 9.53 -6.02 5.27
C ILE A 70 9.41 -7.55 5.36
N GLY A 71 9.48 -8.25 4.22
CA GLY A 71 9.46 -9.72 4.16
C GLY A 71 10.59 -10.35 4.96
N ARG A 72 11.84 -9.91 4.74
CA ARG A 72 13.01 -10.38 5.52
C ARG A 72 12.87 -10.09 7.01
N LEU A 73 12.34 -8.93 7.39
CA LEU A 73 12.10 -8.60 8.81
C LEU A 73 11.00 -9.47 9.42
N SER A 74 9.93 -9.75 8.68
CA SER A 74 8.86 -10.66 9.09
C SER A 74 9.37 -12.08 9.32
N GLU A 75 10.24 -12.59 8.46
CA GLU A 75 10.84 -13.91 8.60
C GLU A 75 11.69 -13.99 9.88
N ASN A 76 12.60 -13.03 10.09
CA ASN A 76 13.42 -12.94 11.29
C ASN A 76 12.58 -12.78 12.57
N LEU A 77 11.50 -11.99 12.49
CA LEU A 77 10.54 -11.83 13.57
C LEU A 77 9.88 -13.17 13.93
N MET A 78 9.43 -13.93 12.92
CA MET A 78 8.76 -15.21 13.14
C MET A 78 9.69 -16.24 13.77
N GLN A 79 10.95 -16.32 13.30
CA GLN A 79 11.95 -17.19 13.93
C GLN A 79 12.14 -16.89 15.42
N LYS A 80 12.22 -15.62 15.81
CA LYS A 80 12.35 -15.23 17.24
C LYS A 80 11.07 -15.49 18.03
N LYS A 81 9.90 -15.33 17.39
CA LYS A 81 8.60 -15.65 17.96
C LYS A 81 8.48 -17.13 18.28
N ASP A 82 8.90 -18.01 17.37
CA ASP A 82 8.88 -19.46 17.55
C ASP A 82 9.77 -19.89 18.71
N VAL A 83 10.99 -19.36 18.78
CA VAL A 83 11.91 -19.61 19.92
C VAL A 83 11.28 -19.16 21.24
N ARG A 84 10.65 -17.99 21.29
CA ARG A 84 9.97 -17.51 22.51
C ARG A 84 8.82 -18.44 22.89
N VAL A 85 7.98 -18.83 21.94
CA VAL A 85 6.84 -19.73 22.20
C VAL A 85 7.32 -21.09 22.69
N ALA A 86 8.36 -21.65 22.08
CA ALA A 86 8.97 -22.90 22.51
C ALA A 86 9.53 -22.81 23.93
N LEU A 87 10.27 -21.73 24.26
CA LEU A 87 10.80 -21.51 25.61
C LEU A 87 9.69 -21.37 26.67
N THR A 88 8.65 -20.60 26.35
CA THR A 88 7.50 -20.44 27.26
C THR A 88 6.75 -21.76 27.44
N SER A 89 6.56 -22.54 26.37
CA SER A 89 5.94 -23.86 26.45
C SER A 89 6.76 -24.82 27.31
N ALA A 90 8.08 -24.88 27.11
CA ALA A 90 8.98 -25.70 27.92
C ALA A 90 8.98 -25.29 29.40
N ALA A 91 8.86 -23.98 29.69
CA ALA A 91 8.76 -23.47 31.05
C ALA A 91 7.44 -23.87 31.73
N LEU A 92 6.32 -23.88 31.00
CA LEU A 92 5.03 -24.33 31.51
C LEU A 92 5.01 -25.84 31.74
N HIS A 93 5.56 -26.61 30.80
CA HIS A 93 5.63 -28.07 30.91
C HIS A 93 6.50 -28.51 32.11
N ASN A 94 7.60 -27.80 32.38
CA ASN A 94 8.54 -28.11 33.46
C ASN A 94 8.39 -27.19 34.69
N ALA A 95 7.20 -26.63 34.92
CA ALA A 95 6.97 -25.61 35.95
C ALA A 95 7.33 -26.07 37.37
N TYR A 96 7.02 -27.33 37.71
CA TYR A 96 7.35 -27.92 39.00
C TYR A 96 8.87 -27.97 39.24
N PHE A 97 9.63 -28.48 38.27
CA PHE A 97 11.10 -28.54 38.35
C PHE A 97 11.74 -27.15 38.46
N ILE A 98 11.24 -26.17 37.70
CA ILE A 98 11.73 -24.79 37.72
C ILE A 98 11.53 -24.16 39.11
N LYS A 99 10.40 -24.44 39.76
CA LYS A 99 10.10 -23.95 41.12
C LYS A 99 10.96 -24.63 42.17
N LEU A 100 11.14 -25.95 42.07
CA LEU A 100 12.03 -26.72 42.96
C LEU A 100 13.50 -26.28 42.90
N LYS A 101 13.99 -25.95 41.71
CA LYS A 101 15.39 -25.51 41.50
C LYS A 101 15.59 -24.01 41.66
N THR A 102 14.54 -23.25 42.01
CA THR A 102 14.57 -21.78 42.12
C THR A 102 15.07 -21.09 40.83
N LEU A 103 14.95 -21.76 39.67
CA LEU A 103 15.47 -21.33 38.37
C LEU A 103 14.56 -20.33 37.65
N GLY A 104 13.40 -20.01 38.21
CA GLY A 104 12.37 -19.18 37.57
C GLY A 104 12.91 -17.83 37.08
N ARG A 105 13.74 -17.15 37.88
CA ARG A 105 14.36 -15.86 37.48
C ARG A 105 15.26 -16.01 36.25
N SER A 106 16.03 -17.09 36.16
CA SER A 106 16.91 -17.38 35.02
C SER A 106 16.10 -17.65 33.75
N MET A 107 15.02 -18.45 33.85
CA MET A 107 14.13 -18.72 32.72
C MET A 107 13.41 -17.47 32.21
N VAL A 108 12.89 -16.63 33.11
CA VAL A 108 12.28 -15.35 32.74
C VAL A 108 13.28 -14.45 32.04
N ASN A 109 14.54 -14.39 32.50
CA ASN A 109 15.56 -13.59 31.85
C ASN A 109 15.87 -14.10 30.42
N ARG A 110 15.95 -15.43 30.22
CA ARG A 110 16.11 -16.02 28.89
C ARG A 110 14.97 -15.64 27.94
N ILE A 111 13.71 -15.74 28.39
CA ILE A 111 12.53 -15.33 27.60
C ILE A 111 12.59 -13.83 27.29
N ARG A 112 12.99 -12.99 28.25
CA ARG A 112 13.11 -11.53 28.06
C ARG A 112 14.16 -11.18 27.01
N VAL A 113 15.31 -11.86 26.99
CA VAL A 113 16.34 -11.66 25.96
C VAL A 113 15.78 -11.98 24.58
N VAL A 114 15.10 -13.12 24.39
CA VAL A 114 14.47 -13.46 23.10
C VAL A 114 13.39 -12.45 22.70
N ARG A 115 12.54 -12.03 23.66
CA ARG A 115 11.52 -11.00 23.43
C ARG A 115 12.13 -9.66 22.98
N SER A 116 13.28 -9.27 23.53
CA SER A 116 13.95 -8.02 23.10
C SER A 116 14.38 -8.08 21.63
N GLN A 117 14.83 -9.25 21.17
CA GLN A 117 15.19 -9.47 19.76
C GLN A 117 13.95 -9.48 18.86
N GLU A 118 12.86 -10.13 19.29
CA GLU A 118 11.56 -10.11 18.62
C GLU A 118 11.06 -8.66 18.43
N LEU A 119 11.06 -7.87 19.51
CA LEU A 119 10.63 -6.48 19.49
C LEU A 119 11.50 -5.61 18.58
N ARG A 120 12.83 -5.85 18.53
CA ARG A 120 13.71 -5.10 17.62
C ARG A 120 13.30 -5.26 16.15
N TYR A 121 13.04 -6.51 15.72
CA TYR A 121 12.58 -6.77 14.35
C TYR A 121 11.17 -6.24 14.11
N LEU A 122 10.28 -6.34 15.10
CA LEU A 122 8.93 -5.80 15.01
C LEU A 122 8.94 -4.28 14.84
N THR A 123 9.73 -3.56 15.63
CA THR A 123 9.84 -2.10 15.56
C THR A 123 10.41 -1.66 14.22
N GLN A 124 11.47 -2.30 13.73
CA GLN A 124 12.01 -2.00 12.39
C GLN A 124 10.97 -2.22 11.28
N ARG A 125 10.22 -3.32 11.34
CA ARG A 125 9.13 -3.58 10.40
C ARG A 125 8.06 -2.49 10.48
N LYS A 126 7.66 -2.09 11.69
CA LYS A 126 6.62 -1.08 11.91
C LYS A 126 7.03 0.31 11.46
N TYR A 127 8.30 0.69 11.60
CA TYR A 127 8.80 1.93 11.03
C TYR A 127 8.75 1.93 9.51
N LEU A 128 9.14 0.83 8.85
CA LEU A 128 9.06 0.72 7.40
C LEU A 128 7.61 0.76 6.89
N ASP A 129 6.71 0.08 7.61
CA ASP A 129 5.27 0.07 7.33
C ASP A 129 4.68 1.49 7.44
N ALA A 130 4.99 2.20 8.54
CA ALA A 130 4.55 3.58 8.75
C ALA A 130 5.11 4.54 7.70
N LEU A 131 6.38 4.42 7.33
CA LEU A 131 6.99 5.22 6.26
C LEU A 131 6.30 4.97 4.92
N CYS A 132 6.01 3.71 4.60
CA CYS A 132 5.28 3.36 3.38
C CYS A 132 3.92 4.06 3.36
N VAL A 133 3.11 3.90 4.41
CA VAL A 133 1.78 4.53 4.51
C VAL A 133 1.88 6.06 4.39
N TYR A 134 2.87 6.68 5.03
CA TYR A 134 3.09 8.12 4.94
C TYR A 134 3.43 8.56 3.50
N PHE A 135 4.32 7.85 2.81
CA PHE A 135 4.65 8.15 1.42
C PHE A 135 3.43 8.04 0.51
N TRP A 136 2.65 6.97 0.65
CA TRP A 136 1.40 6.79 -0.11
C TRP A 136 0.38 7.91 0.17
N ALA A 137 0.20 8.30 1.43
CA ALA A 137 -0.71 9.39 1.81
C ALA A 137 -0.23 10.77 1.31
N SER A 138 1.09 10.99 1.26
CA SER A 138 1.69 12.26 0.82
C SER A 138 1.75 12.42 -0.71
N THR A 139 1.68 11.32 -1.46
CA THR A 139 1.85 11.30 -2.92
C THR A 139 0.90 12.25 -3.68
N PRO A 140 -0.42 12.30 -3.38
CA PRO A 140 -1.34 13.23 -4.07
C PRO A 140 -1.00 14.71 -3.84
N VAL A 141 -0.53 15.05 -2.64
CA VAL A 141 -0.16 16.44 -2.29
C VAL A 141 1.08 16.85 -3.08
N VAL A 142 2.09 15.99 -3.11
CA VAL A 142 3.32 16.21 -3.90
C VAL A 142 3.00 16.30 -5.39
N MET A 143 2.13 15.41 -5.89
CA MET A 143 1.68 15.42 -7.28
C MET A 143 0.98 16.73 -7.67
N SER A 144 0.05 17.21 -6.85
CA SER A 144 -0.62 18.49 -7.08
C SER A 144 0.36 19.67 -7.08
N LEU A 145 1.31 19.68 -6.15
CA LEU A 145 2.32 20.74 -6.06
C LEU A 145 3.23 20.77 -7.29
N VAL A 146 3.70 19.60 -7.74
CA VAL A 146 4.54 19.46 -8.94
C VAL A 146 3.75 19.86 -10.19
N THR A 147 2.50 19.41 -10.32
CA THR A 147 1.64 19.75 -11.47
C THR A 147 1.42 21.25 -11.56
N PHE A 148 1.10 21.90 -10.43
CA PHE A 148 0.94 23.35 -10.38
C PHE A 148 2.24 24.10 -10.70
N ALA A 149 3.37 23.65 -10.14
CA ALA A 149 4.68 24.24 -10.40
C ALA A 149 5.10 24.13 -11.88
N VAL A 150 4.84 22.98 -12.51
CA VAL A 150 5.10 22.75 -13.94
C VAL A 150 4.18 23.61 -14.80
N TYR A 151 2.90 23.72 -14.47
CA TYR A 151 1.95 24.58 -15.18
C TYR A 151 2.37 26.06 -15.17
N VAL A 152 2.79 26.57 -14.00
CA VAL A 152 3.31 27.94 -13.86
C VAL A 152 4.61 28.14 -14.65
N ARG A 153 5.53 27.15 -14.63
CA ARG A 153 6.81 27.19 -15.36
C ARG A 153 6.66 27.15 -16.88
N LEU A 154 5.65 26.45 -17.40
CA LEU A 154 5.33 26.36 -18.83
C LEU A 154 4.67 27.63 -19.39
N GLY A 155 4.56 28.69 -18.58
CA GLY A 155 3.94 29.94 -19.02
C GLY A 155 2.43 29.81 -19.16
N GLY A 156 1.81 28.87 -18.44
CA GLY A 156 0.36 28.80 -18.29
C GLY A 156 -0.14 30.08 -17.64
N GLN A 157 -0.47 31.07 -18.46
CA GLN A 157 -1.37 32.12 -18.04
C GLN A 157 -2.66 31.39 -17.67
N LEU A 158 -3.09 31.52 -16.41
CA LEU A 158 -4.48 31.31 -16.02
C LEU A 158 -5.31 32.42 -16.70
N ASP A 159 -5.29 32.48 -18.03
CA ASP A 159 -6.00 33.49 -18.77
C ASP A 159 -7.39 32.96 -19.08
N SER A 160 -8.36 33.54 -18.39
CA SER A 160 -9.78 33.54 -18.72
C SER A 160 -10.07 33.74 -20.22
N ALA A 161 -9.12 34.24 -21.02
CA ALA A 161 -9.25 34.41 -22.47
C ALA A 161 -9.25 33.12 -23.31
N GLN A 162 -8.69 31.99 -22.84
CA GLN A 162 -8.76 30.73 -23.62
C GLN A 162 -10.16 30.11 -23.60
N SER A 163 -10.92 30.33 -22.51
CA SER A 163 -12.31 29.90 -22.40
C SER A 163 -13.20 30.63 -23.42
N HIS A 164 -12.97 31.93 -23.63
CA HIS A 164 -13.68 32.73 -24.63
C HIS A 164 -13.35 32.33 -26.07
N LYS A 165 -12.10 32.00 -26.38
CA LYS A 165 -11.69 31.59 -27.75
C LYS A 165 -12.28 30.24 -28.15
N HIS A 166 -12.34 29.28 -27.21
CA HIS A 166 -12.90 27.96 -27.49
C HIS A 166 -14.43 27.99 -27.62
N PHE A 167 -15.12 28.76 -26.75
CA PHE A 167 -16.57 29.00 -26.88
C PHE A 167 -16.93 29.77 -28.17
N GLY A 168 -16.13 30.77 -28.55
CA GLY A 168 -16.33 31.53 -29.80
C GLY A 168 -16.21 30.66 -31.05
N SER A 169 -15.25 29.73 -31.09
CA SER A 169 -15.10 28.80 -32.22
C SER A 169 -16.20 27.74 -32.32
N MET A 170 -16.78 27.33 -31.18
CA MET A 170 -17.90 26.37 -31.17
C MET A 170 -19.23 27.00 -31.58
N LEU A 171 -19.44 28.30 -31.33
CA LEU A 171 -20.62 29.04 -31.77
C LEU A 171 -20.54 29.51 -33.24
N ALA A 172 -19.34 29.65 -33.82
CA ALA A 172 -19.19 30.09 -35.21
C ALA A 172 -19.45 28.99 -36.26
N HIS A 173 -19.24 27.72 -35.91
CA HIS A 173 -19.38 26.60 -36.85
C HIS A 173 -20.84 26.28 -37.27
N PRO A 174 -21.87 26.43 -36.40
CA PRO A 174 -23.27 26.22 -36.78
C PRO A 174 -23.85 27.36 -37.65
N TYR A 175 -23.41 28.61 -37.47
CA TYR A 175 -23.95 29.76 -38.21
C TYR A 175 -23.53 29.77 -39.68
N ALA A 176 -22.32 29.29 -40.00
CA ALA A 176 -21.85 29.18 -41.38
C ALA A 176 -22.65 28.19 -42.24
N HIS A 177 -23.18 27.12 -41.61
CA HIS A 177 -24.03 26.14 -42.31
C HIS A 177 -25.48 26.62 -42.50
N MET A 178 -25.96 27.59 -41.71
CA MET A 178 -27.31 28.15 -41.83
C MET A 178 -27.42 29.22 -42.93
N GLN A 179 -26.33 29.94 -43.23
CA GLN A 179 -26.29 30.95 -44.31
C GLN A 179 -26.06 30.36 -45.70
N SER A 180 -25.58 29.12 -45.82
CA SER A 180 -25.44 28.41 -47.10
C SER A 180 -26.70 27.62 -47.51
N ALA A 181 -27.78 27.71 -46.72
CA ALA A 181 -29.04 26.97 -46.92
C ALA A 181 -30.24 27.92 -47.19
N VAL A 182 -29.99 29.20 -47.44
CA VAL A 182 -30.94 30.21 -47.95
C VAL A 182 -30.33 30.82 -49.20
#